data_AF-A0A9D4K292-F1
#
_entry.id   AF-A0A9D4K292-F1
#
_cell.length_a   1.000
_cell.length_b   1.000
_cell.length_c   1.000
_cell.angle_alpha   90.00
_cell.angle_beta   90.00
_cell.angle_gamma   90.00
#
_symmetry.space_group_name_H-M   'P 1'
#
loop_
_entity.id
_entity.type
_entity.pdbx_description
1 polymer ?
#
loop_
_entity_poly.entity_id
_entity_poly.type
_entity_poly.pdbx_seq_one_letter_code
_entity_poly.pdbx_strand_id
1 'polypeptide(L)' 'MSGCYSTGWTNEWDGVQNYRVRDGYAMVGVHSVHDNTRQDRRFEYRICKIN' A
#
# COMPACT_ATOMS: atom_id res chain seq x y z
N MET A 1 4.34 10.33 15.10
CA MET A 1 3.79 10.21 13.73
C MET A 1 2.47 10.97 13.66
N SER A 2 2.16 11.59 12.52
CA SER A 2 0.94 12.38 12.29
C SER A 2 0.51 12.31 10.83
N GLY A 3 -0.65 12.89 10.47
CA GLY A 3 -1.09 13.01 9.07
C GLY A 3 -1.18 11.68 8.33
N CYS A 4 -1.82 10.70 8.96
CA CYS A 4 -1.91 9.34 8.42
C CYS A 4 -3.06 9.19 7.41
N TYR A 5 -2.80 8.52 6.30
CA TYR A 5 -3.80 8.20 5.28
C TYR A 5 -3.48 6.89 4.56
N SER A 6 -4.47 6.35 3.84
CA SER A 6 -4.29 5.18 2.99
C SER A 6 -4.05 5.59 1.53
N THR A 7 -3.22 4.83 0.82
CA THR A 7 -2.72 5.19 -0.52
C THR A 7 -3.68 4.87 -1.67
N GLY A 8 -4.76 4.12 -1.42
CA GLY A 8 -5.46 3.38 -2.47
C GLY A 8 -4.66 2.16 -2.94
N TRP A 9 -5.20 1.43 -3.94
CA TRP A 9 -4.51 0.30 -4.56
C TRP A 9 -3.25 0.77 -5.28
N THR A 10 -2.13 0.16 -4.91
CA THR A 10 -0.80 0.52 -5.42
C THR A 10 -0.31 -0.38 -6.55
N ASN A 11 -1.05 -1.46 -6.81
CA ASN A 11 -0.93 -2.28 -8.00
C ASN A 11 -2.31 -2.72 -8.49
N GLU A 12 -2.37 -3.07 -9.77
CA GLU A 12 -3.45 -3.83 -10.35
C GLU A 12 -3.17 -5.34 -10.28
N TRP A 13 -4.18 -6.14 -10.61
CA TRP A 13 -4.02 -7.58 -10.78
C TRP A 13 -3.00 -7.92 -11.86
N ASP A 14 -2.22 -8.97 -11.62
CA ASP A 14 -1.08 -9.41 -12.45
C ASP A 14 -0.05 -8.29 -12.69
N GLY A 15 -0.10 -7.24 -11.86
CA GLY A 15 0.72 -6.05 -11.96
C GLY A 15 1.89 -6.07 -10.98
N VAL A 16 2.94 -5.34 -11.32
CA VAL A 16 4.12 -5.22 -10.47
C VAL A 16 3.78 -4.42 -9.21
N GLN A 17 4.01 -5.01 -8.05
CA GLN A 17 3.93 -4.30 -6.77
C GLN A 17 5.24 -3.57 -6.48
N ASN A 18 5.28 -2.26 -6.76
CA ASN A 18 6.47 -1.41 -6.53
C ASN A 18 6.10 -0.04 -5.95
N TYR A 19 5.45 -0.04 -4.78
CA TYR A 19 5.13 1.19 -4.07
C TYR A 19 6.31 1.71 -3.24
N ARG A 20 6.66 2.98 -3.43
CA ARG A 20 7.66 3.68 -2.62
C ARG A 20 6.99 4.78 -1.81
N VAL A 21 7.22 4.76 -0.49
CA VAL A 21 6.80 5.84 0.41
C VAL A 21 7.66 7.07 0.15
N ARG A 22 7.03 8.25 0.09
CA ARG A 22 7.76 9.52 -0.04
C ARG A 22 8.60 9.83 1.19
N ASP A 23 9.65 10.64 1.01
CA ASP A 23 10.51 11.07 2.10
C ASP A 23 9.73 11.79 3.21
N GLY A 24 10.15 11.59 4.46
CA GLY A 24 9.47 12.12 5.65
C GLY A 24 8.17 11.40 6.02
N TYR A 25 7.86 10.27 5.36
CA TYR A 25 6.74 9.39 5.69
C TYR A 25 7.22 7.95 5.94
N ALA A 26 6.47 7.20 6.74
CA ALA A 26 6.69 5.78 6.97
C ALA A 26 5.44 4.97 6.63
N MET A 27 5.65 3.75 6.15
CA MET A 27 4.60 2.74 6.09
C MET A 27 4.29 2.24 7.51
N VAL A 28 3.04 2.30 7.90
CA VAL A 28 2.57 1.92 9.25
C VAL A 28 1.52 0.82 9.23
N GLY A 29 1.11 0.39 8.03
CA GLY A 29 0.13 -0.69 7.87
C GLY A 29 0.00 -1.11 6.41
N VAL A 30 -0.50 -2.32 6.21
CA VAL A 30 -0.73 -2.94 4.91
C VAL A 30 -2.14 -3.51 4.90
N HIS A 31 -2.89 -3.24 3.84
CA HIS A 31 -4.15 -3.88 3.52
C HIS A 31 -4.02 -4.58 2.16
N SER A 32 -4.57 -5.78 2.02
CA SER A 32 -4.52 -6.51 0.75
C SER A 32 -5.79 -7.30 0.51
N VAL A 33 -6.22 -7.37 -0.75
CA VAL A 33 -7.29 -8.28 -1.19
C VAL A 33 -6.70 -9.34 -2.11
N HIS A 34 -7.13 -10.59 -1.90
CA HIS A 34 -6.72 -11.74 -2.71
C HIS A 34 -7.87 -12.19 -3.61
N ASP A 35 -7.56 -12.54 -4.86
CA ASP A 35 -8.49 -13.16 -5.79
C ASP A 35 -8.03 -14.60 -6.08
N ASN A 36 -8.85 -15.58 -5.70
CA ASN A 36 -8.54 -17.00 -5.87
C ASN A 36 -8.53 -17.45 -7.34
N THR A 37 -9.23 -16.76 -8.24
CA THR A 37 -9.24 -17.08 -9.67
C THR A 37 -7.91 -16.69 -10.30
N ARG A 38 -7.38 -15.53 -9.91
CA ARG A 38 -6.09 -15.01 -10.39
C ARG A 38 -4.89 -15.55 -9.63
N GLN A 39 -5.11 -16.03 -8.41
CA GLN A 39 -4.05 -16.38 -7.46
C GLN A 39 -3.11 -15.20 -7.16
N ASP A 40 -3.67 -14.00 -7.11
CA ASP A 40 -2.92 -12.75 -7.00
C ASP A 40 -3.46 -11.83 -5.89
N ARG A 41 -2.74 -10.76 -5.54
CA ARG A 41 -3.11 -9.79 -4.51
C ARG A 41 -2.94 -8.34 -4.99
N ARG A 42 -3.91 -7.50 -4.65
CA ARG A 42 -3.75 -6.04 -4.68
C ARG A 42 -3.43 -5.50 -3.30
N PHE A 43 -2.58 -4.48 -3.23
CA PHE A 43 -2.08 -3.91 -1.99
C PHE A 43 -2.42 -2.43 -1.86
N GLU A 44 -2.85 -2.04 -0.68
CA GLU A 44 -2.98 -0.66 -0.21
C GLU A 44 -2.14 -0.49 1.05
N TYR A 45 -1.50 0.67 1.22
CA TYR A 45 -0.70 0.96 2.40
C TYR A 45 -1.29 2.10 3.20
N ARG A 46 -1.17 2.01 4.51
CA ARG A 46 -1.36 3.15 5.41
C ARG A 46 0.00 3.79 5.67
N ILE A 47 0.12 5.07 5.38
CA ILE A 47 1.35 5.85 5.60
C ILE A 47 1.10 7.04 6.52
N CYS A 48 2.10 7.41 7.31
CA CYS A 48 2.05 8.57 8.21
C CYS A 48 3.29 9.43 8.05
N LYS A 49 3.17 10.73 8.30
CA LYS A 49 4.32 11.63 8.41
C LYS A 49 5.15 11.21 9.63
N ILE A 50 6.45 11.07 9.41
CA ILE A 50 7.45 10.94 10.47
C ILE A 50 7.64 12.36 11.01
N ASN A 51 7.36 12.55 12.30
CA ASN A 51 7.58 13.83 12.97
C ASN A 51 8.92 13.74 13.69
#